data_AF-A0A6A0B8S1-F1
#
_entry.id   AF-A0A6A0B8S1-F1
#
_cell.length_a   1.000
_cell.length_b   1.000
_cell.length_c   1.000
_cell.angle_alpha   90.00
_cell.angle_beta   90.00
_cell.angle_gamma   90.00
#
_symmetry.space_group_name_H-M   'P 1'
#
loop_
_entity.id
_entity.type
_entity.pdbx_description
1 polymer ?
#
loop_
_entity_poly.entity_id
_entity_poly.type
_entity_poly.pdbx_seq_one_letter_code
_entity_poly.pdbx_strand_id
1 'polypeptide(L)'
;MSLTYDILRKNFNKSVPNELALPEALHKITRIGDADAAMEVTTSEDLKTVTEISITTFDDKIETTFYKLFVDGLEGGMGWSSVNFYQAAMATLKDHQAHTGTNSQGISAVHSWADNQMTVTIDLN
;
A
#
# COMPACT_ATOMS: atom_id res chain seq x y z
N MET A 1 -0.15 -16.15 -2.23
CA MET A 1 0.27 -15.96 -3.64
C MET A 1 1.63 -15.29 -3.59
N SER A 2 2.67 -15.82 -4.24
CA SER A 2 3.97 -15.14 -4.22
C SER A 2 3.96 -13.97 -5.22
N LEU A 3 4.00 -12.74 -4.71
CA LEU A 3 4.11 -11.53 -5.54
C LEU A 3 5.58 -11.18 -5.75
N THR A 4 6.01 -11.01 -6.99
CA THR A 4 7.37 -10.50 -7.29
C THR A 4 7.37 -8.98 -7.45
N TYR A 5 8.52 -8.36 -7.21
CA TYR A 5 8.67 -6.92 -7.41
C TYR A 5 8.39 -6.51 -8.86
N ASP A 6 8.80 -7.32 -9.84
CA ASP A 6 8.54 -7.05 -11.25
C ASP A 6 7.04 -7.06 -11.60
N ILE A 7 6.27 -7.99 -11.02
CA ILE A 7 4.82 -8.05 -11.22
C ILE A 7 4.17 -6.82 -10.57
N LEU A 8 4.54 -6.51 -9.32
CA LEU A 8 4.07 -5.32 -8.62
C LEU A 8 4.34 -4.07 -9.44
N ARG A 9 5.61 -3.80 -9.77
CA ARG A 9 6.06 -2.66 -10.56
C ARG A 9 5.31 -2.54 -11.89
N LYS A 10 5.21 -3.64 -12.65
CA LYS A 10 4.54 -3.64 -13.96
C LYS A 10 3.07 -3.24 -13.89
N ASN A 11 2.38 -3.65 -12.84
CA ASN A 11 0.93 -3.44 -12.70
C ASN A 11 0.62 -2.12 -11.98
N PHE A 12 1.35 -1.84 -10.89
CA PHE A 12 1.26 -0.60 -10.13
C PHE A 12 1.62 0.63 -10.97
N ASN A 13 2.77 0.63 -11.66
CA ASN A 13 3.25 1.80 -12.42
C ASN A 13 2.34 2.20 -13.60
N LYS A 14 1.43 1.33 -14.03
CA LYS A 14 0.45 1.67 -15.07
C LYS A 14 -0.70 2.54 -14.55
N SER A 15 -0.90 2.50 -13.24
CA SER A 15 -2.08 3.08 -12.58
C SER A 15 -1.72 4.31 -11.76
N VAL A 16 -0.43 4.61 -11.60
CA VAL A 16 0.05 5.80 -10.88
C VAL A 16 0.81 6.74 -11.82
N PRO A 17 0.87 8.04 -11.50
CA PRO A 17 1.74 9.00 -12.18
C PRO A 17 3.23 8.61 -12.09
N ASN A 18 4.02 9.08 -13.05
CA ASN A 18 5.46 8.75 -13.13
C ASN A 18 6.25 9.14 -11.89
N GLU A 19 5.87 10.23 -11.21
CA GLU A 19 6.51 10.68 -9.97
C GLU A 19 6.29 9.72 -8.78
N LEU A 20 5.28 8.85 -8.85
CA LEU A 20 5.00 7.81 -7.87
C LEU A 20 5.33 6.41 -8.41
N ALA A 21 6.01 6.28 -9.55
CA ALA A 21 6.34 4.99 -10.12
C ALA A 21 7.43 4.27 -9.30
N LEU A 22 7.27 2.97 -9.10
CA LEU A 22 8.32 2.14 -8.52
C LEU A 22 9.55 2.10 -9.45
N PRO A 23 10.76 2.34 -8.92
CA PRO A 23 11.99 2.36 -9.70
C PRO A 23 12.35 0.97 -10.23
N GLU A 24 13.18 0.95 -11.29
CA GLU A 24 13.78 -0.28 -11.80
C GLU A 24 14.82 -0.88 -10.87
N ALA A 25 15.54 -0.02 -10.14
CA ALA A 25 16.53 -0.47 -9.17
C ALA A 25 15.83 -1.18 -8.01
N LEU A 26 16.33 -2.38 -7.69
CA LEU A 26 15.77 -3.22 -6.65
C LEU A 26 16.56 -3.04 -5.36
N HIS A 27 15.86 -2.71 -4.30
CA HIS A 27 16.40 -2.56 -2.96
C HIS A 27 15.58 -3.42 -1.99
N LYS A 28 16.17 -3.77 -0.84
CA LYS A 28 15.46 -4.50 0.21
C LYS A 28 14.20 -3.75 0.67
N ILE A 29 14.30 -2.43 0.73
CA ILE A 29 13.20 -1.52 1.02
C ILE A 29 13.26 -0.43 -0.03
N THR A 30 12.17 -0.28 -0.79
CA THR A 30 12.00 0.79 -1.77
C THR A 30 10.90 1.72 -1.30
N ARG A 31 11.20 3.02 -1.15
CA ARG A 31 10.24 4.05 -0.73
C ARG A 31 9.91 5.00 -1.89
N ILE A 32 8.63 5.30 -2.06
CA ILE A 32 8.11 6.30 -3.02
C ILE A 32 7.01 7.14 -2.37
N GLY A 33 6.75 8.33 -2.91
CA GLY A 33 5.81 9.31 -2.34
C GLY A 33 6.50 10.57 -1.85
N ASP A 34 5.84 11.29 -0.96
CA ASP A 34 6.29 12.57 -0.40
C ASP A 34 6.34 12.52 1.14
N ALA A 35 6.48 13.69 1.78
CA ALA A 35 6.57 13.80 3.24
C ALA A 35 5.22 13.54 3.93
N ASP A 36 4.11 13.71 3.22
CA ASP A 36 2.76 13.66 3.76
C ASP A 36 2.10 12.29 3.54
N ALA A 37 2.49 11.59 2.47
CA ALA A 37 2.18 10.18 2.28
C ALA A 37 3.25 9.45 1.48
N ALA A 38 3.58 8.24 1.91
CA ALA A 38 4.57 7.41 1.24
C ALA A 38 4.20 5.93 1.28
N MET A 39 4.69 5.19 0.28
CA MET A 39 4.65 3.74 0.24
C MET A 39 6.06 3.18 0.40
N GLU A 40 6.21 2.15 1.22
CA GLU A 40 7.40 1.31 1.30
C GLU A 40 7.07 -0.10 0.83
N VAL A 41 7.94 -0.65 -0.02
CA VAL A 41 7.86 -2.02 -0.51
C VAL A 41 9.07 -2.77 0.02
N THR A 42 8.81 -3.81 0.82
CA THR A 42 9.85 -4.67 1.38
C THR A 42 9.95 -5.95 0.57
N THR A 43 11.16 -6.33 0.19
CA THR A 43 11.44 -7.59 -0.51
C THR A 43 12.17 -8.60 0.36
N SER A 44 12.10 -9.87 -0.04
CA SER A 44 12.94 -10.95 0.47
C SER A 44 14.44 -10.65 0.35
N GLU A 45 15.26 -11.42 1.07
CA GLU A 45 16.73 -11.28 1.04
C GLU A 45 17.34 -11.53 -0.34
N ASP A 46 16.72 -12.40 -1.15
CA ASP A 46 17.14 -12.66 -2.52
C ASP A 46 16.65 -11.59 -3.52
N LEU A 47 15.96 -10.56 -3.02
CA LEU A 47 15.39 -9.46 -3.79
C LEU A 47 14.53 -9.97 -4.94
N LYS A 48 13.54 -10.82 -4.67
CA LYS A 48 12.63 -11.31 -5.72
C LYS A 48 11.17 -11.15 -5.35
N THR A 49 10.83 -11.54 -4.14
CA THR A 49 9.45 -11.55 -3.67
C THR A 49 9.19 -10.35 -2.80
N VAL A 50 8.05 -9.70 -3.00
CA VAL A 50 7.53 -8.69 -2.08
C VAL A 50 6.95 -9.41 -0.88
N THR A 51 7.42 -9.08 0.31
CA THR A 51 6.95 -9.66 1.57
C THR A 51 5.97 -8.74 2.28
N GLU A 52 6.14 -7.44 2.13
CA GLU A 52 5.29 -6.44 2.77
C GLU A 52 5.17 -5.18 1.91
N ILE A 53 4.00 -4.55 1.95
CA ILE A 53 3.79 -3.20 1.44
C ILE A 53 3.16 -2.38 2.57
N SER A 54 3.76 -1.24 2.90
CA SER A 54 3.20 -0.30 3.88
C SER A 54 2.95 1.06 3.22
N ILE A 55 1.82 1.69 3.55
CA ILE A 55 1.52 3.06 3.13
C ILE A 55 1.18 3.88 4.37
N THR A 56 1.90 4.98 4.57
CA THR A 56 1.69 5.89 5.69
C THR A 56 1.16 7.22 5.18
N THR A 57 0.19 7.82 5.88
CA THR A 57 -0.38 9.13 5.55
C THR A 57 -0.92 9.86 6.78
N PHE A 58 -0.90 11.21 6.75
CA PHE A 58 -1.61 12.04 7.73
C PHE A 58 -3.11 12.19 7.39
N ASP A 59 -3.94 12.44 8.41
CA ASP A 59 -5.41 12.52 8.29
C ASP A 59 -5.89 13.46 7.18
N ASP A 60 -5.34 14.68 7.16
CA ASP A 60 -5.74 15.76 6.26
C ASP A 60 -5.18 15.58 4.83
N LYS A 61 -4.53 14.44 4.55
CA LYS A 61 -3.80 14.15 3.32
C LYS A 61 -4.24 12.85 2.64
N ILE A 62 -5.28 12.20 3.15
CA ILE A 62 -5.81 10.95 2.57
C ILE A 62 -6.27 11.12 1.12
N GLU A 63 -6.85 12.28 0.79
CA GLU A 63 -7.36 12.54 -0.57
C GLU A 63 -6.26 12.84 -1.61
N THR A 64 -4.98 12.96 -1.20
CA THR A 64 -3.91 13.36 -2.12
C THR A 64 -3.04 12.17 -2.55
N THR A 65 -1.81 12.07 -2.07
CA THR A 65 -0.82 11.06 -2.48
C THR A 65 -1.25 9.67 -2.02
N PHE A 66 -1.93 9.55 -0.88
CA PHE A 66 -2.46 8.27 -0.40
C PHE A 66 -3.47 7.64 -1.37
N TYR A 67 -4.45 8.41 -1.86
CA TYR A 67 -5.44 7.91 -2.82
C TYR A 67 -4.77 7.32 -4.07
N LYS A 68 -3.77 8.02 -4.61
CA LYS A 68 -3.01 7.55 -5.78
C LYS A 68 -2.24 6.26 -5.50
N LEU A 69 -1.58 6.17 -4.34
CA LEU A 69 -0.78 4.99 -3.97
C LEU A 69 -1.67 3.77 -3.68
N PHE A 70 -2.69 3.93 -2.84
CA PHE A 70 -3.51 2.83 -2.37
C PHE A 70 -4.63 2.46 -3.35
N VAL A 71 -5.46 3.42 -3.75
CA VAL A 71 -6.66 3.16 -4.55
C VAL A 71 -6.29 2.97 -6.03
N ASP A 72 -5.63 3.94 -6.65
CA ASP A 72 -5.28 3.81 -8.07
C ASP A 72 -4.17 2.76 -8.25
N GLY A 73 -3.12 2.85 -7.45
CA GLY A 73 -1.94 2.00 -7.53
C GLY A 73 -2.18 0.54 -7.14
N LEU A 74 -2.47 0.28 -5.87
CA LEU A 74 -2.64 -1.09 -5.38
C LEU A 74 -4.00 -1.68 -5.75
N GLU A 75 -5.11 -1.05 -5.36
CA GLU A 75 -6.44 -1.60 -5.66
C GLU A 75 -6.71 -1.66 -7.16
N GLY A 76 -6.45 -0.59 -7.90
CA GLY A 76 -6.63 -0.51 -9.35
C GLY A 76 -5.59 -1.31 -10.12
N GLY A 77 -4.31 -1.04 -9.90
CA GLY A 77 -3.21 -1.67 -10.64
C GLY A 77 -3.08 -3.17 -10.39
N MET A 78 -3.27 -3.62 -9.15
CA MET A 78 -3.22 -5.05 -8.82
C MET A 78 -4.58 -5.75 -8.94
N GLY A 79 -5.65 -5.01 -9.19
CA GLY A 79 -7.02 -5.55 -9.18
C GLY A 79 -7.44 -6.04 -7.79
N TRP A 80 -6.90 -5.43 -6.73
CA TRP A 80 -7.12 -5.81 -5.34
C TRP A 80 -8.25 -5.04 -4.66
N SER A 81 -9.01 -4.23 -5.41
CA SER A 81 -10.13 -3.44 -4.92
C SER A 81 -11.03 -4.20 -3.96
N SER A 82 -11.32 -3.58 -2.82
CA SER A 82 -12.04 -4.23 -1.73
C SER A 82 -12.88 -3.25 -0.92
N VAL A 83 -14.19 -3.51 -0.86
CA VAL A 83 -15.08 -2.81 0.07
C VAL A 83 -14.62 -3.01 1.53
N ASN A 84 -14.00 -4.15 1.85
CA ASN A 84 -13.51 -4.42 3.19
C ASN A 84 -12.27 -3.59 3.54
N PHE A 85 -11.39 -3.29 2.57
CA PHE A 85 -10.27 -2.36 2.79
C PHE A 85 -10.81 -0.95 3.08
N TYR A 86 -11.77 -0.49 2.28
CA TYR A 86 -12.43 0.80 2.50
C TYR A 86 -13.09 0.89 3.88
N GLN A 87 -13.86 -0.12 4.28
CA GLN A 87 -14.52 -0.15 5.59
C GLN A 87 -13.53 -0.14 6.75
N ALA A 88 -12.44 -0.91 6.65
CA ALA A 88 -11.39 -0.91 7.66
C ALA A 88 -10.71 0.46 7.77
N ALA A 89 -10.36 1.09 6.64
CA ALA A 89 -9.80 2.44 6.63
C ALA A 89 -10.75 3.45 7.30
N MET A 90 -12.04 3.47 6.94
CA MET A 90 -13.01 4.39 7.53
C MET A 90 -13.21 4.16 9.04
N ALA A 91 -13.17 2.90 9.48
CA ALA A 91 -13.24 2.58 10.91
C ALA A 91 -12.00 3.11 11.65
N THR A 92 -10.80 2.87 11.11
CA THR A 92 -9.54 3.39 11.67
C THR A 92 -9.53 4.92 11.76
N LEU A 93 -10.01 5.63 10.74
CA LEU A 93 -10.10 7.10 10.80
C LEU A 93 -11.10 7.59 11.84
N LYS A 94 -12.16 6.80 12.10
CA LYS A 94 -13.20 7.19 13.05
C LYS A 94 -12.79 7.00 14.50
N ASP A 95 -12.12 5.89 14.82
CA ASP A 95 -11.84 5.50 16.21
C ASP A 95 -10.36 5.40 16.56
N HIS A 96 -9.46 5.63 15.60
CA HIS A 96 -8.01 5.50 15.71
C HIS A 96 -7.56 4.14 16.25
N GLN A 97 -8.32 3.06 15.98
CA GLN A 97 -7.95 1.68 16.28
C GLN A 97 -7.49 0.93 15.03
N ALA A 98 -6.81 -0.19 15.26
CA ALA A 98 -6.42 -1.08 14.19
C ALA A 98 -7.61 -1.89 13.68
N HIS A 99 -7.86 -1.84 12.37
CA HIS A 99 -8.89 -2.62 11.69
C HIS A 99 -8.30 -3.35 10.49
N THR A 100 -8.82 -4.55 10.22
CA THR A 100 -8.33 -5.38 9.11
C THR A 100 -9.41 -5.55 8.06
N GLY A 101 -9.08 -5.27 6.80
CA GLY A 101 -9.89 -5.66 5.66
C GLY A 101 -9.24 -6.83 4.93
N THR A 102 -10.03 -7.77 4.42
CA THR A 102 -9.55 -8.85 3.55
C THR A 102 -10.32 -8.82 2.24
N ASN A 103 -9.63 -8.83 1.11
CA ASN A 103 -10.27 -8.80 -0.22
C ASN A 103 -10.72 -10.20 -0.68
N SER A 104 -11.41 -10.28 -1.81
CA SER A 104 -11.92 -11.54 -2.40
C SER A 104 -10.81 -12.53 -2.82
N GLN A 105 -9.57 -12.06 -2.92
CA GLN A 105 -8.39 -12.86 -3.25
C GLN A 105 -7.68 -13.37 -1.99
N GLY A 106 -8.18 -13.06 -0.80
CA GLY A 106 -7.61 -13.46 0.49
C GLY A 106 -6.46 -12.58 0.99
N ILE A 107 -6.21 -11.44 0.35
CA ILE A 107 -5.17 -10.50 0.75
C ILE A 107 -5.70 -9.63 1.89
N SER A 108 -4.95 -9.54 2.98
CA SER A 108 -5.33 -8.76 4.16
C SER A 108 -4.53 -7.47 4.24
N ALA A 109 -5.21 -6.38 4.53
CA ALA A 109 -4.64 -5.07 4.82
C ALA A 109 -5.01 -4.67 6.25
N VAL A 110 -4.01 -4.39 7.08
CA VAL A 110 -4.20 -3.88 8.43
C VAL A 110 -4.06 -2.36 8.37
N HIS A 111 -5.13 -1.66 8.71
CA HIS A 111 -5.18 -0.20 8.82
C HIS A 111 -4.99 0.13 10.29
N SER A 112 -3.95 0.88 10.63
CA SER A 112 -3.58 1.20 12.00
C SER A 112 -3.33 2.70 12.15
N TRP A 113 -3.42 3.19 13.37
CA TRP A 113 -3.20 4.60 13.69
C TRP A 113 -2.13 4.74 14.76
N ALA A 114 -1.12 5.56 14.48
CA ALA A 114 -0.09 5.96 15.44
C ALA A 114 0.49 7.32 15.03
N ASP A 115 0.90 8.13 16.00
CA ASP A 115 1.62 9.39 15.76
C ASP A 115 0.95 10.32 14.71
N ASN A 116 -0.39 10.42 14.80
CA ASN A 116 -1.26 11.18 13.88
C ASN A 116 -1.20 10.73 12.41
N GLN A 117 -0.78 9.49 12.17
CA GLN A 117 -0.71 8.90 10.85
C GLN A 117 -1.48 7.59 10.80
N MET A 118 -2.19 7.39 9.71
CA MET A 118 -2.69 6.08 9.34
C MET A 118 -1.57 5.32 8.62
N THR A 119 -1.34 4.07 9.02
CA THR A 119 -0.50 3.13 8.28
C THR A 119 -1.33 1.95 7.83
N VAL A 120 -1.29 1.67 6.52
CA VAL A 120 -1.90 0.50 5.90
C VAL A 120 -0.80 -0.50 5.57
N THR A 121 -0.82 -1.67 6.20
CA THR A 121 0.17 -2.72 5.98
C THR A 121 -0.48 -3.93 5.33
N ILE A 122 0.10 -4.39 4.22
CA ILE A 122 -0.29 -5.60 3.49
C ILE A 122 0.84 -6.60 3.60
N ASP A 123 0.60 -7.70 4.32
CA ASP A 123 1.52 -8.83 4.43
C ASP A 123 1.22 -9.83 3.29
N LEU A 124 2.27 -10.22 2.56
CA LEU A 124 2.21 -11.10 1.38
C LEU A 124 3.00 -12.41 1.55
N ASN A 125 3.36 -12.76 2.79
CA ASN A 125 4.02 -14.02 3.15
C ASN A 125 3.32 -15.28 2.60
#